data_AF-A0AB73C3T2-F1
#
_entry.id   AF-A0AB73C3T2-F1
#
_cell.length_a   1.000
_cell.length_b   1.000
_cell.length_c   1.000
_cell.angle_alpha   90.00
_cell.angle_beta   90.00
_cell.angle_gamma   90.00
#
_symmetry.space_group_name_H-M   'P 1'
#
loop_
_entity.id
_entity.type
_entity.pdbx_description
1 polymer ?
#
loop_
_entity_poly.entity_id
_entity_poly.type
_entity_poly.pdbx_seq_one_letter_code
_entity_poly.pdbx_strand_id
1 'polypeptide(L)'
;MLSIKYIEDFRQRFPNIYQYLCYAGKNPFQEKIPIVPSQHYTIGGIDVDLDGKTSLSHLYAVGEVACTGVHGKNRLASNSLLESVVFGKRAAVRISLEKTPWIRYNRKIRMKRNTISNSLAKKIILERIKEDEDNKIK
;
A
#
# COMPACT_ATOMS: atom_id res chain seq x y z
N MET A 1 -22.12 6.97 -11.68
CA MET A 1 -22.45 8.42 -11.65
C MET A 1 -22.94 8.78 -10.26
N LEU A 2 -22.46 9.89 -9.69
CA LEU A 2 -22.79 10.39 -8.36
C LEU A 2 -23.68 11.64 -8.47
N SER A 3 -24.75 11.72 -7.66
CA SER A 3 -25.61 12.90 -7.58
C SER A 3 -25.49 13.53 -6.20
N ILE A 4 -25.31 14.85 -6.15
CA ILE A 4 -25.26 15.63 -4.90
C ILE A 4 -26.51 16.52 -4.72
N LYS A 5 -27.49 16.41 -5.63
CA LYS A 5 -28.65 17.32 -5.72
C LYS A 5 -29.42 17.51 -4.41
N TYR A 6 -29.46 16.48 -3.56
CA TYR A 6 -30.22 16.46 -2.32
C TYR A 6 -29.37 16.76 -1.08
N ILE A 7 -28.11 17.17 -1.26
CA ILE A 7 -27.24 17.55 -0.14
C ILE A 7 -27.43 19.04 0.12
N GLU A 8 -28.12 19.35 1.21
CA GLU A 8 -28.27 20.72 1.72
C GLU A 8 -26.90 21.31 2.09
N ASP A 9 -26.75 22.62 1.83
CA ASP A 9 -25.54 23.40 2.11
C ASP A 9 -24.24 22.79 1.55
N PHE A 10 -24.31 22.11 0.41
CA PHE A 10 -23.17 21.41 -0.20
C PHE A 10 -21.91 22.27 -0.31
N ARG A 11 -22.06 23.55 -0.70
CA ARG A 11 -20.92 24.49 -0.86
C ARG A 11 -20.19 24.76 0.45
N GLN A 12 -20.90 24.73 1.58
CA GLN A 12 -20.36 25.01 2.91
C GLN A 12 -19.78 23.73 3.54
N ARG A 13 -20.46 22.59 3.33
CA ARG A 13 -20.05 21.29 3.89
C ARG A 13 -18.86 20.67 3.15
N PHE A 14 -18.76 20.88 1.83
CA PHE A 14 -17.73 20.31 0.97
C PHE A 14 -17.05 21.36 0.07
N PRO A 15 -16.45 22.41 0.66
CA PRO A 15 -15.93 23.56 -0.09
C PRO A 15 -14.87 23.16 -1.11
N ASN A 16 -13.96 22.26 -0.75
CA ASN A 16 -12.90 21.77 -1.64
C ASN A 16 -13.47 21.01 -2.85
N ILE A 17 -14.50 20.18 -2.64
CA ILE A 17 -15.13 19.42 -3.72
C ILE A 17 -15.87 20.39 -4.66
N TYR A 18 -16.62 21.35 -4.10
CA TYR A 18 -17.32 22.35 -4.89
C TYR A 18 -16.36 23.18 -5.75
N GLN A 19 -15.28 23.70 -5.15
CA GLN A 19 -14.26 24.46 -5.87
C GLN A 19 -13.63 23.66 -7.00
N TYR A 20 -13.28 22.40 -6.76
CA TYR A 20 -12.73 21.52 -7.79
C TYR A 20 -13.70 21.32 -8.97
N LEU A 21 -14.99 21.11 -8.69
CA LEU A 21 -16.01 20.93 -9.73
C LEU A 21 -16.23 22.21 -10.54
N CYS A 22 -16.24 23.38 -9.90
CA CYS A 22 -16.30 24.67 -10.58
C CYS A 22 -15.08 24.88 -11.49
N TYR A 23 -13.87 24.58 -10.99
CA TYR A 23 -12.64 24.65 -11.79
C TYR A 23 -12.69 23.71 -13.00
N ALA A 24 -13.27 22.52 -12.84
CA ALA A 24 -13.47 21.56 -13.92
C ALA A 24 -14.64 21.91 -14.87
N GLY A 25 -15.29 23.07 -14.71
CA GLY A 25 -16.41 23.51 -15.54
C GLY A 25 -17.67 22.67 -15.36
N LYS A 26 -17.82 21.97 -14.22
CA LYS A 26 -18.97 21.12 -13.91
C LYS A 26 -19.91 21.81 -12.94
N ASN A 27 -21.20 21.83 -13.27
CA ASN A 27 -22.23 22.27 -12.33
C ASN A 27 -22.82 21.07 -11.58
N PRO A 28 -22.45 20.86 -10.30
CA PRO A 28 -22.86 19.66 -9.57
C PRO A 28 -24.33 19.68 -9.13
N PHE A 29 -25.02 20.81 -9.27
CA PHE A 29 -26.47 20.93 -8.99
C PHE A 29 -27.35 20.64 -10.20
N GLN A 30 -26.77 20.63 -11.41
CA GLN A 30 -27.49 20.40 -12.67
C GLN A 30 -27.13 19.05 -13.29
N GLU A 31 -25.89 18.60 -13.13
CA GLU A 31 -25.37 17.39 -13.77
C GLU A 31 -24.89 16.36 -12.73
N LYS A 32 -24.98 15.07 -13.09
CA LYS A 32 -24.37 13.99 -12.30
C LYS A 32 -22.86 13.97 -12.54
N ILE A 33 -22.10 13.70 -11.48
CA ILE A 33 -20.64 13.61 -11.53
C ILE A 33 -20.25 12.20 -12.00
N PRO A 34 -19.48 12.05 -13.09
CA PRO A 34 -18.96 10.75 -13.49
C PRO A 34 -17.94 10.28 -12.46
N ILE A 35 -18.12 9.05 -11.95
CA ILE A 35 -17.20 8.42 -10.99
C ILE A 35 -16.93 7.00 -11.42
N VAL A 36 -15.73 6.52 -11.10
CA VAL A 36 -15.28 5.14 -11.30
C VAL A 36 -14.56 4.67 -10.03
N PRO A 37 -14.63 3.37 -9.69
CA PRO A 37 -13.78 2.83 -8.64
C PRO A 37 -12.31 2.93 -9.05
N SER A 38 -11.42 3.15 -8.08
CA SER A 38 -9.97 3.14 -8.26
C SER A 38 -9.32 2.30 -7.17
N GLN A 39 -8.22 1.64 -7.51
CA GLN A 39 -7.31 1.11 -6.49
C GLN A 39 -6.81 2.31 -5.65
N HIS A 40 -6.85 2.16 -4.33
CA HIS A 40 -6.61 3.27 -3.39
C HIS A 40 -5.55 2.96 -2.33
N TYR A 41 -5.40 1.68 -1.95
CA TYR A 41 -4.46 1.28 -0.92
C TYR A 41 -4.07 -0.20 -1.06
N THR A 42 -2.81 -0.51 -0.76
CA THR A 42 -2.28 -1.88 -0.74
C THR A 42 -2.17 -2.39 0.69
N ILE A 43 -2.95 -3.43 1.04
CA ILE A 43 -2.93 -4.04 2.38
C ILE A 43 -1.80 -5.08 2.51
N GLY A 44 -1.50 -5.78 1.42
CA GLY A 44 -0.36 -6.70 1.37
C GLY A 44 0.97 -5.95 1.29
N GLY A 45 2.04 -6.69 1.08
CA GLY A 45 3.38 -6.12 1.02
C GLY A 45 4.41 -7.11 1.53
N ILE A 46 5.51 -6.58 2.06
CA ILE A 46 6.55 -7.37 2.70
C ILE A 46 6.06 -7.81 4.07
N ASP A 47 6.01 -9.12 4.31
CA ASP A 47 5.65 -9.68 5.61
C ASP A 47 6.64 -9.26 6.69
N VAL A 48 6.11 -8.75 7.81
CA VAL A 48 6.90 -8.21 8.92
C VAL A 48 6.31 -8.58 10.28
N ASP A 49 7.16 -8.59 11.29
CA ASP A 49 6.71 -8.65 12.68
C ASP A 49 6.11 -7.32 13.18
N LEU A 50 5.72 -7.28 14.47
CA LEU A 50 5.10 -6.11 15.09
C LEU A 50 6.05 -4.91 15.28
N ASP A 51 7.35 -5.09 15.00
CA ASP A 51 8.38 -4.06 14.99
C ASP A 51 8.79 -3.66 13.56
N GLY A 52 8.15 -4.22 12.52
CA GLY A 52 8.43 -3.93 11.12
C GLY A 52 9.66 -4.68 10.57
N LYS A 53 10.16 -5.70 11.28
CA LYS A 53 11.29 -6.50 10.83
C LYS A 53 10.83 -7.60 9.88
N THR A 54 11.53 -7.73 8.76
CA THR A 54 11.25 -8.78 7.77
C THR A 54 11.89 -10.11 8.19
N SER A 55 11.62 -11.18 7.44
CA SER A 55 12.34 -12.46 7.60
C SER A 55 13.84 -12.37 7.29
N LEU A 56 14.30 -11.30 6.64
CA LEU A 56 15.70 -11.04 6.36
C LEU A 56 16.34 -10.19 7.47
N SER A 57 17.49 -10.65 7.97
CA SER A 57 18.28 -9.91 8.95
C SER A 57 18.66 -8.52 8.46
N HIS A 58 18.53 -7.52 9.35
CA HIS A 58 18.81 -6.11 9.09
C HIS A 58 17.96 -5.44 8.00
N LEU A 59 16.87 -6.09 7.57
CA LEU A 59 15.91 -5.51 6.64
C LEU A 59 14.57 -5.29 7.34
N TYR A 60 14.09 -4.05 7.25
CA TYR A 60 12.84 -3.59 7.83
C TYR A 60 11.96 -2.99 6.75
N ALA A 61 10.65 -3.11 6.91
CA ALA A 61 9.63 -2.50 6.06
C ALA A 61 8.54 -1.89 6.93
N VAL A 62 8.10 -0.67 6.60
CA VAL A 62 7.11 0.08 7.38
C VAL A 62 6.16 0.86 6.46
N GLY A 63 4.93 1.09 6.93
CA GLY A 63 3.89 1.78 6.15
C GLY A 63 3.29 0.88 5.06
N GLU A 64 2.76 1.47 3.98
CA GLU A 64 2.00 0.76 2.94
C GLU A 64 2.79 -0.33 2.18
N VAL A 65 4.13 -0.33 2.25
CA VAL A 65 4.95 -1.39 1.65
C VAL A 65 4.98 -2.67 2.52
N ALA A 66 4.55 -2.59 3.77
CA ALA A 66 4.62 -3.67 4.74
C ALA A 66 3.26 -4.34 4.96
N CYS A 67 3.27 -5.66 5.05
CA CYS A 67 2.16 -6.45 5.53
C CYS A 67 2.32 -6.64 7.05
N THR A 68 1.88 -5.65 7.82
CA THR A 68 1.97 -5.65 9.29
C THR A 68 0.91 -6.53 9.97
N GLY A 69 -0.08 -6.99 9.20
CA GLY A 69 -1.24 -7.74 9.70
C GLY A 69 -2.34 -6.89 10.35
N VAL A 70 -2.10 -5.61 10.67
CA VAL A 70 -3.06 -4.77 11.42
C VAL A 70 -4.34 -4.44 10.64
N HIS A 71 -4.26 -4.47 9.32
CA HIS A 71 -5.39 -4.15 8.43
C HIS A 71 -6.26 -5.37 8.08
N GLY A 72 -5.83 -6.59 8.42
CA GLY A 72 -6.53 -7.81 8.06
C GLY A 72 -6.82 -7.90 6.54
N LYS A 73 -8.09 -8.11 6.17
CA LYS A 73 -8.53 -8.16 4.76
C LYS A 73 -9.07 -6.82 4.24
N ASN A 74 -9.40 -5.88 5.13
CA ASN A 74 -9.99 -4.59 4.77
C ASN A 74 -9.48 -3.53 5.74
N ARG A 75 -8.65 -2.63 5.21
CA ARG A 75 -8.09 -1.51 5.97
C ARG A 75 -9.19 -0.52 6.35
N LEU A 76 -9.24 -0.15 7.62
CA LEU A 76 -10.09 0.94 8.10
C LEU A 76 -9.54 2.31 7.62
N ALA A 77 -10.46 3.23 7.31
CA ALA A 77 -10.08 4.59 6.91
C ALA A 77 -9.18 5.26 7.97
N SER A 78 -8.32 6.19 7.52
CA SER A 78 -7.39 6.96 8.35
C SER A 78 -6.25 6.19 9.06
N ASN A 79 -6.24 4.85 9.01
CA ASN A 79 -5.21 4.08 9.73
C ASN A 79 -3.83 3.99 9.04
N SER A 80 -3.67 4.28 7.75
CA SER A 80 -2.37 4.04 7.07
C SER A 80 -1.31 5.10 7.35
N LEU A 81 -1.70 6.35 7.59
CA LEU A 81 -0.75 7.35 8.07
C LEU A 81 -0.32 7.01 9.50
N LEU A 82 -1.28 6.59 10.34
CA LEU A 82 -1.00 6.15 11.70
C LEU A 82 -0.08 4.93 11.72
N GLU A 83 -0.33 3.93 10.87
CA GLU A 83 0.54 2.77 10.71
C GLU A 83 1.97 3.19 10.38
N SER A 84 2.15 4.06 9.38
CA SER A 84 3.48 4.56 8.98
C SER A 84 4.23 5.19 10.15
N VAL A 85 3.55 6.02 10.96
CA VAL A 85 4.15 6.69 12.13
C VAL A 85 4.47 5.69 13.24
N VAL A 86 3.53 4.78 13.56
CA VAL A 86 3.68 3.82 14.66
C VAL A 86 4.78 2.79 14.35
N PHE A 87 4.71 2.14 13.19
CA PHE A 87 5.68 1.12 12.80
C PHE A 87 7.04 1.74 12.47
N GLY A 88 7.07 2.94 11.87
CA GLY A 88 8.31 3.69 11.68
C GLY A 88 9.05 3.95 13.00
N LYS A 89 8.33 4.38 14.04
CA LYS A 89 8.90 4.56 15.38
C LYS A 89 9.37 3.23 15.99
N ARG A 90 8.58 2.17 15.89
CA ARG A 90 8.95 0.84 16.44
C ARG A 90 10.19 0.28 15.77
N ALA A 91 10.25 0.31 14.44
CA ALA A 91 11.41 -0.11 13.66
C ALA A 91 12.66 0.68 14.06
N ALA A 92 12.56 2.01 14.19
CA ALA A 92 13.70 2.84 14.60
C ALA A 92 14.22 2.48 16.01
N VAL A 93 13.31 2.24 16.96
CA VAL A 93 13.68 1.77 18.31
C VAL A 93 14.34 0.39 18.24
N ARG A 94 13.76 -0.54 17.47
CA ARG A 94 14.28 -1.90 17.33
C ARG A 94 15.68 -1.91 16.73
N ILE A 95 15.90 -1.14 15.66
CA ILE A 95 17.21 -0.94 15.01
C ILE A 95 18.23 -0.39 16.01
N SER A 96 17.84 0.61 16.81
CA SER A 96 18.75 1.23 17.79
C SER A 96 19.16 0.28 18.92
N LEU A 97 18.31 -0.70 19.25
CA LEU A 97 18.60 -1.71 20.28
C LEU A 97 19.34 -2.93 19.72
N GLU A 98 19.30 -3.17 18.41
CA GLU A 98 20.06 -4.26 17.78
C GLU A 98 21.56 -3.99 17.87
N LYS A 99 22.23 -4.67 18.80
CA LYS A 99 23.69 -4.76 18.86
C LYS A 99 24.23 -5.71 17.79
N THR A 100 23.94 -5.42 16.53
CA THR A 100 24.43 -6.24 15.43
C THR A 100 25.79 -5.72 14.98
N PRO A 101 26.85 -6.53 15.03
CA PRO A 101 28.14 -6.11 14.51
C PRO A 101 27.98 -5.78 13.02
N TRP A 102 28.52 -4.64 12.60
CA TRP A 102 28.53 -4.24 11.20
C TRP A 102 29.14 -5.36 10.36
N ILE A 103 28.30 -6.06 9.60
CA ILE A 103 28.80 -7.03 8.62
C ILE A 103 29.44 -6.20 7.52
N ARG A 104 30.77 -6.14 7.51
CA ARG A 104 31.52 -5.43 6.47
C ARG A 104 31.18 -6.09 5.13
N TYR A 105 30.40 -5.40 4.29
CA TYR A 105 29.99 -5.91 2.98
C TYR A 105 31.24 -6.32 2.19
N ASN A 106 31.43 -7.63 2.03
CA ASN A 106 32.57 -8.15 1.28
C ASN A 106 32.26 -7.99 -0.20
N ARG A 107 32.77 -6.92 -0.81
CA ARG A 107 32.56 -6.54 -2.22
C ARG A 107 32.87 -7.66 -3.24
N LYS A 108 33.53 -8.74 -2.81
CA LYS A 108 33.81 -9.95 -3.60
C LYS A 108 32.59 -10.87 -3.81
N ILE A 109 31.48 -10.70 -3.08
CA ILE A 109 30.20 -11.33 -3.43
C ILE A 109 29.63 -10.56 -4.62
N ARG A 110 30.23 -10.77 -5.81
CA ARG A 110 29.59 -10.45 -7.07
C ARG A 110 28.31 -11.28 -7.08
N MET A 111 27.15 -10.65 -6.89
CA MET A 111 25.89 -11.28 -7.27
C MET A 111 26.10 -11.84 -8.67
N LYS A 112 26.17 -13.17 -8.81
CA LYS A 112 25.89 -13.78 -10.10
C LYS A 112 24.48 -13.29 -10.37
N ARG A 113 24.32 -12.34 -11.30
CA ARG A 113 23.03 -12.02 -11.88
C ARG A 113 22.53 -13.34 -12.44
N ASN A 114 21.74 -14.08 -11.66
CA ASN A 114 20.85 -15.06 -12.22
C ASN A 114 19.82 -14.19 -12.94
N THR A 115 20.13 -13.86 -14.18
CA THR A 115 19.16 -13.30 -15.10
C THR A 115 18.10 -14.39 -15.24
N ILE A 116 17.05 -14.33 -14.42
CA ILE A 116 15.87 -15.13 -14.66
C ILE A 116 15.43 -14.71 -16.06
N SER A 117 15.54 -15.63 -17.02
CA SER A 117 15.00 -15.42 -18.35
C SER A 117 13.59 -14.85 -18.22
N ASN A 118 13.26 -13.79 -18.96
CA ASN A 118 11.92 -13.21 -18.95
C ASN A 118 10.82 -14.27 -19.15
N SER A 119 11.13 -15.39 -19.82
CA SER A 119 10.22 -16.54 -19.96
C SER A 119 9.91 -17.24 -18.64
N LEU A 120 10.91 -17.45 -17.77
CA LEU A 120 10.75 -18.12 -16.49
C LEU A 120 10.06 -17.20 -15.47
N ALA A 121 10.40 -15.91 -15.46
CA ALA A 121 9.71 -14.92 -14.63
C ALA A 121 8.22 -14.83 -14.99
N LYS A 122 7.91 -14.77 -16.30
CA LYS A 122 6.52 -14.79 -16.79
C LYS A 122 5.79 -16.08 -16.40
N LYS A 123 6.45 -17.22 -16.46
CA LYS A 123 5.88 -18.52 -16.07
C LYS A 123 5.53 -18.56 -14.58
N ILE A 124 6.46 -18.16 -13.71
CA ILE A 124 6.25 -18.12 -12.25
C ILE A 124 5.09 -17.20 -11.88
N ILE A 125 5.02 -16.01 -12.50
CA ILE A 125 3.93 -15.05 -12.26
C ILE A 125 2.58 -15.64 -12.69
N LEU A 126 2.52 -16.26 -13.88
CA LEU A 126 1.28 -16.87 -14.39
C LEU A 126 0.82 -18.07 -13.56
N GLU A 127 1.75 -18.90 -13.10
CA GLU A 127 1.44 -20.02 -12.19
C GLU A 127 0.87 -19.50 -10.88
N ARG A 128 1.44 -18.43 -10.31
CA ARG A 128 0.94 -17.86 -9.07
C ARG A 128 -0.44 -17.22 -9.20
N ILE A 129 -0.69 -16.51 -10.31
CA ILE A 129 -2.02 -15.95 -10.61
C ILE A 129 -3.08 -17.06 -10.70
N LYS A 130 -2.76 -18.19 -11.34
CA LYS A 130 -3.69 -19.33 -11.43
C LYS A 130 -3.98 -19.95 -10.07
N GLU A 131 -2.96 -20.15 -9.24
CA GLU A 131 -3.15 -20.65 -7.87
C GLU A 131 -4.05 -19.72 -7.04
N ASP A 132 -3.89 -18.40 -7.18
CA ASP A 132 -4.72 -17.41 -6.49
C ASP A 132 -6.16 -17.36 -7.04
N GLU A 133 -6.38 -17.70 -8.32
CA GLU A 133 -7.72 -17.86 -8.91
C GLU A 133 -8.40 -19.15 -8.42
N ASP A 134 -7.69 -20.28 -8.42
CA ASP A 134 -8.22 -21.57 -7.98
C ASP A 134 -8.57 -21.56 -6.47
N ASN A 135 -7.81 -20.82 -5.66
CA ASN A 135 -8.07 -20.65 -4.23
C ASN A 135 -9.23 -19.70 -3.89
N LYS A 136 -9.77 -18.95 -4.87
CA LYS A 136 -10.99 -18.13 -4.68
C LYS A 136 -12.28 -18.91 -4.93
N ILE A 137 -12.19 -20.11 -5.52
CA ILE A 137 -13.35 -20.94 -5.90
C ILE A 137 -13.64 -22.04 -4.86
N LYS A 138 -12.78 -22.19 -3.84
CA LYS A 138 -13.02 -23.03 -2.64
C LYS A 138 -13.50 -22.19 -1.47
#